data_AF-A0A8S2YRC5-F1
#
_entry.id   AF-A0A8S2YRC5-F1
#
_cell.length_a   1.000
_cell.length_b   1.000
_cell.length_c   1.000
_cell.angle_alpha   90.00
_cell.angle_beta   90.00
_cell.angle_gamma   90.00
#
_symmetry.space_group_name_H-M   'P 1'
#
loop_
_entity.id
_entity.type
_entity.pdbx_description
1 polymer ?
#
loop_
_entity_poly.entity_id
_entity_poly.type
_entity_poly.pdbx_seq_one_letter_code
_entity_poly.pdbx_strand_id
1 'polypeptide(L)'
;KTLHPPTGIENAVSAYFLSPYEKNLVLSSGNQLYVYRLVPDTITNDFVSESVNHILNDPADVYQSLSSQKPQRLKFECMNTFTLWSNICSITPCRFGPTMVKDALFISFMDAKLALIEFDTTIHDLKTLSMHYFE
;
A
#
# COMPACT_ATOMS: atom_id res chain seq x y z
N LYS A 1 -14.92 24.48 1.97
CA LYS A 1 -15.67 23.26 1.57
C LYS A 1 -14.90 22.61 0.43
N THR A 2 -14.43 21.38 0.59
CA THR A 2 -13.69 20.65 -0.45
C THR A 2 -14.69 19.92 -1.35
N LEU A 3 -14.61 20.13 -2.66
CA LEU A 3 -15.52 19.49 -3.64
C LEU A 3 -15.02 18.11 -4.09
N HIS A 4 -13.70 17.96 -4.25
CA HIS A 4 -13.05 16.69 -4.55
C HIS A 4 -11.75 16.58 -3.73
N PRO A 5 -11.41 15.38 -3.21
CA PRO A 5 -10.13 15.18 -2.57
C PRO A 5 -8.98 15.36 -3.59
N PRO A 6 -7.78 15.75 -3.14
CA PRO A 6 -6.58 15.72 -3.96
C PRO A 6 -6.37 14.35 -4.62
N THR A 7 -5.96 14.34 -5.89
CA THR A 7 -5.71 13.10 -6.66
C THR A 7 -4.27 12.97 -7.14
N GLY A 8 -3.48 14.05 -7.08
CA GLY A 8 -2.07 14.03 -7.49
C GLY A 8 -1.21 13.39 -6.42
N ILE A 9 -0.50 12.30 -6.75
CA ILE A 9 0.39 11.63 -5.80
C ILE A 9 1.74 12.35 -5.77
N GLU A 10 2.17 12.74 -4.57
CA GLU A 10 3.43 13.48 -4.35
C GLU A 10 4.53 12.59 -3.79
N ASN A 11 4.17 11.68 -2.89
CA ASN A 11 5.10 10.70 -2.31
C ASN A 11 4.50 9.29 -2.29
N ALA A 12 5.35 8.29 -2.46
CA ALA A 12 5.01 6.87 -2.42
C ALA A 12 6.12 6.07 -1.75
N VAL A 13 5.81 5.36 -0.65
CA VAL A 13 6.79 4.55 0.09
C VAL A 13 6.24 3.18 0.44
N SER A 14 7.11 2.18 0.46
CA SER A 14 6.79 0.84 0.95
C SER A 14 7.16 0.73 2.42
N ALA A 15 6.22 0.34 3.27
CA ALA A 15 6.43 0.22 4.72
C ALA A 15 5.59 -0.88 5.35
N TYR A 16 6.05 -1.46 6.46
CA TYR A 16 5.28 -2.33 7.34
C TYR A 16 4.42 -1.49 8.30
N PHE A 17 3.52 -0.68 7.73
CA PHE A 17 2.86 0.40 8.47
C PHE A 17 1.69 -0.10 9.32
N LEU A 18 0.79 -0.90 8.74
CA LEU A 18 -0.38 -1.43 9.46
C LEU A 18 -0.02 -2.64 10.32
N SER A 19 0.95 -3.43 9.85
CA SER A 19 1.30 -4.74 10.39
C SER A 19 2.79 -5.04 10.16
N PRO A 20 3.44 -5.77 11.07
CA PRO A 20 4.82 -6.24 10.88
C PRO A 20 4.96 -7.33 9.82
N TYR A 21 3.85 -7.97 9.44
CA TYR A 21 3.86 -9.16 8.61
C TYR A 21 3.66 -8.86 7.12
N GLU A 22 3.24 -7.65 6.79
CA GLU A 22 2.87 -7.29 5.44
C GLU A 22 3.31 -5.87 5.08
N LYS A 23 3.87 -5.73 3.87
CA LYS A 23 4.20 -4.42 3.33
C LYS A 23 2.95 -3.74 2.77
N ASN A 24 2.81 -2.48 3.11
CA ASN A 24 1.82 -1.57 2.57
C ASN A 24 2.50 -0.55 1.64
N LEU A 25 1.77 -0.09 0.64
CA LEU A 25 2.11 1.09 -0.14
C LEU A 25 1.46 2.30 0.52
N VAL A 26 2.27 3.20 1.08
CA VAL A 26 1.80 4.43 1.70
C VAL A 26 1.99 5.59 0.71
N LEU A 27 0.91 6.29 0.38
CA LEU A 27 0.90 7.39 -0.58
C LEU A 27 0.50 8.70 0.11
N SER A 28 0.97 9.82 -0.41
CA SER A 28 0.47 11.16 -0.03
C SER A 28 -0.07 11.93 -1.23
N SER A 29 -1.12 12.71 -1.00
CA SER A 29 -1.70 13.65 -1.97
C SER A 29 -2.21 14.89 -1.24
N GLY A 30 -1.47 16.00 -1.32
CA GLY A 30 -1.79 17.20 -0.55
C GLY A 30 -1.79 16.89 0.94
N ASN A 31 -2.95 17.00 1.59
CA ASN A 31 -3.11 16.67 3.00
C ASN A 31 -3.68 15.27 3.26
N GLN A 32 -3.77 14.42 2.24
CA GLN A 32 -4.29 13.05 2.37
C GLN A 32 -3.13 12.04 2.42
N LEU A 33 -3.22 11.10 3.36
CA LEU A 33 -2.34 9.93 3.46
C LEU A 33 -3.16 8.66 3.18
N TYR A 34 -2.76 7.88 2.19
CA TYR A 34 -3.42 6.64 1.81
C TYR A 34 -2.53 5.45 2.12
N VAL A 35 -3.13 4.35 2.56
CA VAL A 35 -2.43 3.09 2.80
C VAL A 35 -3.08 2.00 1.97
N TYR A 36 -2.30 1.42 1.06
CA TYR A 36 -2.74 0.38 0.15
C TYR A 36 -2.08 -0.96 0.45
N ARG A 37 -2.82 -2.03 0.18
CA ARG A 37 -2.34 -3.41 0.15
C ARG A 37 -2.31 -3.89 -1.30
N LEU A 38 -1.32 -4.70 -1.67
CA LEU A 38 -1.27 -5.37 -2.97
C LEU A 38 -2.00 -6.72 -2.85
N VAL A 39 -3.05 -6.93 -3.63
CA VAL A 39 -3.86 -8.17 -3.60
C VAL A 39 -4.00 -8.76 -5.01
N PRO A 40 -4.14 -10.09 -5.14
CA PRO A 40 -4.49 -10.71 -6.41
C PRO A 40 -5.80 -10.16 -6.97
N ASP A 41 -5.83 -9.90 -8.27
CA ASP A 41 -7.03 -9.46 -8.96
C ASP A 41 -7.90 -10.68 -9.33
N THR A 42 -8.68 -11.13 -8.35
CA THR A 42 -9.59 -12.28 -8.43
C THR A 42 -10.74 -12.09 -9.42
N ILE A 43 -10.92 -10.88 -9.98
CA ILE A 43 -12.01 -10.57 -10.91
C ILE A 43 -11.70 -11.11 -12.32
N THR A 44 -10.46 -11.54 -12.60
CA THR A 44 -10.15 -12.27 -13.85
C THR A 44 -10.50 -13.75 -13.78
N ASN A 45 -11.79 -14.05 -13.63
CA ASN A 45 -12.36 -15.32 -14.09
C ASN A 45 -12.60 -15.32 -15.62
N ASP A 46 -11.76 -14.59 -16.37
CA ASP A 46 -11.87 -14.50 -17.81
C ASP A 46 -11.07 -15.65 -18.48
N PHE A 47 -11.79 -16.74 -18.73
CA PHE A 47 -11.66 -17.64 -19.89
C PHE A 47 -10.33 -18.39 -20.10
N VAL A 48 -9.87 -19.16 -19.11
CA VAL A 48 -9.06 -20.37 -19.40
C VAL A 48 -9.54 -21.54 -18.53
N SER A 49 -10.83 -21.85 -18.66
CA SER A 49 -11.39 -23.14 -18.27
C SER A 49 -12.30 -23.71 -19.36
N GLU A 50 -12.04 -23.36 -20.63
CA GLU A 50 -12.73 -23.96 -21.79
C GLU A 50 -11.81 -24.75 -22.74
N SER A 51 -10.50 -24.84 -22.48
CA SER A 51 -9.58 -25.62 -23.33
C SER A 51 -8.94 -26.84 -22.67
N VAL A 52 -9.43 -27.29 -21.50
CA VAL A 52 -8.96 -28.56 -20.89
C VAL A 52 -9.91 -29.74 -21.16
N ASN A 53 -11.10 -29.48 -21.72
CA ASN A 53 -12.04 -30.55 -22.08
C ASN A 53 -11.97 -30.98 -23.55
N HIS A 54 -11.08 -30.41 -24.38
CA HIS A 54 -10.84 -30.94 -25.72
C HIS A 54 -9.66 -31.91 -25.74
N ILE A 55 -9.94 -33.14 -25.33
CA ILE A 55 -9.27 -34.40 -25.70
C ILE A 55 -7.73 -34.34 -25.78
N LEU A 56 -7.07 -34.63 -24.65
CA LEU A 56 -5.66 -35.02 -24.61
C LEU A 56 -5.50 -36.40 -25.26
N ASN A 57 -5.10 -36.45 -26.52
CA ASN A 57 -4.72 -37.70 -27.20
C ASN A 57 -3.20 -37.78 -27.51
N ASP A 58 -2.40 -36.74 -27.22
CA ASP A 58 -0.96 -36.72 -27.55
C ASP A 58 -0.08 -36.31 -26.33
N PRO A 59 0.92 -37.13 -25.93
CA PRO A 59 1.85 -36.80 -24.84
C PRO A 59 2.65 -35.51 -25.02
N ALA A 60 2.80 -34.99 -26.24
CA ALA A 60 3.52 -33.75 -26.52
C ALA A 60 2.81 -32.48 -26.00
N ASP A 61 1.47 -32.48 -25.97
CA ASP A 61 0.65 -31.31 -25.58
C ASP A 61 0.67 -31.05 -24.05
N VAL A 62 0.99 -32.08 -23.26
CA VAL A 62 1.11 -31.98 -21.80
C VAL A 62 2.32 -31.14 -21.39
N TYR A 63 3.42 -31.18 -22.14
CA TYR A 63 4.63 -30.40 -21.83
C TYR A 63 4.52 -28.93 -22.24
N GLN A 64 3.67 -28.60 -23.22
CA GLN A 64 3.46 -27.23 -23.70
C GLN A 64 2.52 -26.41 -22.80
N SER A 65 1.62 -27.06 -22.06
CA SER A 65 0.65 -26.41 -21.15
C SER A 65 1.27 -26.00 -19.80
N LEU A 66 2.35 -26.65 -19.36
CA LEU A 66 3.06 -26.33 -18.11
C LEU A 66 3.89 -25.04 -18.18
N SER A 67 4.25 -24.58 -19.39
CA SER A 67 5.09 -23.40 -19.62
C SER A 67 4.30 -22.10 -19.82
N SER A 68 2.96 -22.17 -19.84
CA SER A 68 2.08 -21.05 -20.21
C SER A 68 1.31 -20.48 -19.00
N GLN A 69 1.94 -20.37 -17.83
CA GLN A 69 1.31 -19.69 -16.68
C GLN A 69 1.24 -18.18 -16.95
N LYS A 70 0.05 -17.71 -17.32
CA LYS A 70 -0.25 -16.28 -17.48
C LYS A 70 0.08 -15.56 -16.15
N PRO A 71 0.84 -14.45 -16.17
CA PRO A 71 1.18 -13.74 -14.95
C PRO A 71 -0.09 -13.29 -14.23
N GLN A 72 -0.16 -13.55 -12.91
CA GLN A 72 -1.29 -13.17 -12.08
C GLN A 72 -1.43 -11.64 -12.07
N ARG A 73 -2.63 -11.14 -12.37
CA ARG A 73 -2.94 -9.72 -12.24
C ARG A 73 -3.02 -9.36 -10.77
N LEU A 74 -2.47 -8.20 -10.40
CA LEU A 74 -2.50 -7.65 -9.05
C LEU A 74 -3.21 -6.30 -9.07
N LYS A 75 -3.86 -5.96 -7.96
CA LYS A 75 -4.49 -4.66 -7.74
C LYS A 75 -4.13 -4.10 -6.37
N PHE A 76 -4.22 -2.79 -6.22
CA PHE A 76 -4.10 -2.13 -4.93
C PHE A 76 -5.48 -1.97 -4.29
N GLU A 77 -5.61 -2.45 -3.06
CA GLU A 77 -6.78 -2.26 -2.20
C GLU A 77 -6.49 -1.16 -1.18
N CYS A 78 -7.34 -0.12 -1.13
CA CYS A 78 -7.19 0.98 -0.18
C CYS A 78 -7.64 0.52 1.21
N MET A 79 -6.70 0.37 2.14
CA MET A 79 -6.96 -0.06 3.50
C MET A 79 -7.40 1.10 4.40
N ASN A 80 -6.68 2.22 4.33
CA ASN A 80 -6.94 3.40 5.15
C ASN A 80 -6.72 4.69 4.36
N THR A 81 -7.44 5.73 4.75
CA THR A 81 -7.26 7.11 4.27
C THR A 81 -7.32 8.05 5.47
N PHE A 82 -6.31 8.88 5.63
CA PHE A 82 -6.21 9.86 6.72
C PHE A 82 -6.10 11.26 6.15
N THR A 83 -6.93 12.18 6.65
CA THR A 83 -6.85 13.60 6.31
C THR A 83 -6.09 14.33 7.40
N LEU A 84 -4.93 14.88 7.05
CA LEU A 84 -4.11 15.69 7.94
C LEU A 84 -4.50 17.18 7.86
N TRP A 85 -4.13 17.97 8.87
CA TRP A 85 -4.45 19.39 8.92
C TRP A 85 -3.56 20.28 8.04
N SER A 86 -2.46 19.74 7.53
CA SER A 86 -1.53 20.47 6.67
C SER A 86 -1.10 19.57 5.50
N ASN A 87 -0.61 20.21 4.43
CA ASN A 87 -0.09 19.49 3.28
C ASN A 87 1.21 18.77 3.65
N ILE A 88 1.31 17.54 3.17
CA ILE A 88 2.46 16.67 3.34
C ILE A 88 3.52 17.09 2.32
N CYS A 89 4.72 17.38 2.80
CA CYS A 89 5.86 17.66 1.92
C CYS A 89 6.62 16.38 1.58
N SER A 90 6.90 15.54 2.58
CA SER A 90 7.58 14.26 2.40
C SER A 90 7.15 13.23 3.43
N ILE A 91 7.25 11.96 3.06
CA ILE A 91 7.04 10.81 3.96
C ILE A 91 8.25 9.87 3.92
N THR A 92 8.70 9.41 5.08
CA THR A 92 9.82 8.47 5.20
C THR A 92 9.52 7.41 6.25
N PRO A 93 9.52 6.11 5.90
CA PRO A 93 9.40 5.03 6.88
C PRO A 93 10.64 4.96 7.78
N CYS A 94 10.42 4.67 9.06
CA CYS A 94 11.49 4.41 10.02
C CYS A 94 11.10 3.31 10.99
N ARG A 95 12.09 2.51 11.39
CA ARG A 95 11.92 1.44 12.38
C ARG A 95 12.81 1.70 13.58
N PHE A 96 12.23 1.69 14.78
CA PHE A 96 12.97 1.91 16.02
C PHE A 96 13.43 0.59 16.62
N GLY A 97 14.69 0.25 16.36
CA GLY A 97 15.35 -0.93 16.93
C GLY A 97 14.70 -2.26 16.53
N PRO A 98 15.14 -3.37 17.15
CA PRO A 98 14.63 -4.70 16.84
C PRO A 98 13.26 -5.00 17.48
N THR A 99 12.85 -4.22 18.49
CA THR A 99 11.64 -4.48 19.30
C THR A 99 10.37 -3.92 18.66
N MET A 100 10.48 -2.82 17.90
CA MET A 100 9.32 -2.24 17.23
C MET A 100 9.02 -3.05 15.96
N VAL A 101 7.85 -3.68 15.96
CA VAL A 101 7.48 -4.64 14.92
C VAL A 101 6.96 -3.93 13.65
N LYS A 102 6.29 -2.79 13.82
CA LYS A 102 5.75 -1.95 12.73
C LYS A 102 6.67 -0.78 12.41
N ASP A 103 6.61 -0.31 11.18
CA ASP A 103 7.27 0.94 10.79
C ASP A 103 6.44 2.14 11.26
N ALA A 104 7.12 3.12 11.84
CA ALA A 104 6.61 4.48 12.00
C ALA A 104 6.89 5.29 10.72
N LEU A 105 6.25 6.45 10.57
CA LEU A 105 6.50 7.38 9.48
C LEU A 105 6.95 8.73 10.03
N PHE A 106 8.06 9.23 9.50
CA PHE A 106 8.34 10.66 9.52
C PHE A 106 7.51 11.34 8.43
N ILE A 107 6.78 12.37 8.81
CA ILE A 107 6.02 13.23 7.88
C ILE A 107 6.51 14.66 8.08
N SER A 108 6.99 15.27 7.01
CA SER A 108 7.30 16.69 6.98
C SER A 108 6.12 17.48 6.43
N PHE A 109 5.92 18.68 6.96
CA PHE A 109 4.92 19.64 6.50
C PHE A 109 5.61 20.96 6.15
N MET A 110 4.83 21.91 5.63
CA MET A 110 5.27 23.29 5.46
C MET A 110 5.71 23.92 6.79
N ASP A 111 6.45 25.02 6.70
CA ASP A 111 7.00 25.78 7.84
C ASP A 111 7.93 24.98 8.76
N ALA A 112 8.72 24.08 8.18
CA ALA A 112 9.71 23.28 8.90
C ALA A 112 9.12 22.50 10.10
N LYS A 113 7.93 21.91 9.91
CA LYS A 113 7.27 21.04 10.89
C LYS A 113 7.53 19.58 10.55
N LEU A 114 7.87 18.78 11.54
CA LEU A 114 8.14 17.35 11.40
C LEU A 114 7.34 16.56 12.44
N ALA A 115 6.53 15.60 11.99
CA ALA A 115 5.86 14.65 12.87
C ALA A 115 6.44 13.26 12.71
N LEU A 116 6.52 12.53 13.81
CA LEU A 116 6.73 11.10 13.84
C LEU A 116 5.41 10.44 14.23
N ILE A 117 4.88 9.57 13.38
CA ILE A 117 3.58 8.92 13.59
C ILE A 117 3.69 7.40 13.50
N GLU A 118 2.79 6.70 14.19
CA GLU A 118 2.56 5.26 14.02
C GLU A 118 1.07 4.99 13.80
N PHE A 119 0.75 3.85 13.20
CA PHE A 119 -0.62 3.36 13.15
C PHE A 119 -0.99 2.66 14.46
N ASP A 120 -2.04 3.11 15.13
CA ASP A 120 -2.59 2.45 16.31
C ASP A 120 -3.68 1.45 15.90
N THR A 121 -3.42 0.17 16.13
CA THR A 121 -4.34 -0.93 15.76
C THR A 121 -5.55 -1.04 16.67
N THR A 122 -5.54 -0.44 17.86
CA THR A 122 -6.66 -0.48 18.79
C THR A 122 -7.74 0.51 18.40
N ILE A 123 -7.35 1.70 17.96
CA ILE A 123 -8.29 2.75 17.53
C ILE A 123 -8.43 2.86 16.01
N HIS A 124 -7.64 2.10 15.24
CA HIS A 124 -7.57 2.14 13.79
C HIS A 124 -7.29 3.55 13.24
N ASP A 125 -6.44 4.30 13.94
CA ASP A 125 -6.10 5.70 13.61
C ASP A 125 -4.60 5.98 13.77
N LEU A 126 -4.17 7.16 13.33
CA LEU A 126 -2.80 7.64 13.49
C LEU A 126 -2.56 8.11 14.92
N LYS A 127 -1.44 7.68 15.48
CA LYS A 127 -0.94 8.17 16.76
C LYS A 127 0.35 8.92 16.55
N THR A 128 0.38 10.17 16.99
CA THR A 128 1.60 10.99 17.00
C THR A 128 2.52 10.55 18.13
N LEU A 129 3.72 10.11 17.77
CA LEU A 129 4.78 9.77 18.72
C LEU A 129 5.57 11.01 19.14
N SER A 130 5.86 11.90 18.20
CA SER A 130 6.56 13.15 18.45
C SER A 130 6.20 14.20 17.40
N MET A 131 6.34 15.47 17.75
CA MET A 131 6.16 16.60 16.84
C MET A 131 7.23 17.65 17.12
N HIS A 132 7.92 18.09 16.08
CA HIS A 132 9.03 19.03 16.14
C HIS A 132 8.75 20.23 15.24
N TYR A 133 9.05 21.41 15.77
CA TYR A 133 8.93 22.70 15.09
C TYR A 133 10.33 23.31 15.02
N PHE A 134 10.77 23.67 13.81
CA PHE A 134 12.09 24.27 13.58
C PHE A 134 12.00 25.72 13.08
N GLU A 135 10.79 26.30 13.06
CA GLU A 135 10.55 27.72 12.78
C GLU A 135 10.80 28.62 13.99
#